data_AF-A0A9X6FXY2-F1
#
_entry.id   AF-A0A9X6FXY2-F1
#
_cell.length_a   1.000
_cell.length_b   1.000
_cell.length_c   1.000
_cell.angle_alpha   90.00
_cell.angle_beta   90.00
_cell.angle_gamma   90.00
#
_symmetry.space_group_name_H-M   'P 1'
#
loop_
_entity.id
_entity.type
_entity.pdbx_description
1 polymer ?
#
loop_
_entity_poly.entity_id
_entity_poly.type
_entity_poly.pdbx_seq_one_letter_code
_entity_poly.pdbx_strand_id
1 'polypeptide(L)'
;MTLRKFCVNCLERTAVELTIVPERAEIQGETITYNAKYYLCSKCNQITPNDDLTEKNLEMAYRKYREKKGLLQPEDFLYIREELYQVSLRVMAKLLGCSPATLSRYENGALQSKQHDLQFKTLRDPRVMKTILESSIDDIPDKDRKALQERLIFLLDIVKSTDILKGLENDLHLLDISLENVWEEASIEDVEMFFIIKGQELDDEDDDLRVSPLKLQKLMYYAQGWTFAYTGLNLYKDDFQAWVHGPVIPDLYAKYKEYGSRRIDENFGMKIESLKLTFEQLQILHWVWNQYSKFEAKFLEDLTHMESPWRNTRGDLPNNQGCNWIIRKEDIEEFFISMYKTIKLLQKA
;
A
#
# COMPACT_ATOMS: atom_id res chain seq x y z
N MET A 1 30.65 0.04 25.85
CA MET A 1 31.54 -1.05 26.32
C MET A 1 32.12 -1.74 25.10
N THR A 2 33.44 -1.90 25.00
CA THR A 2 34.09 -2.60 23.88
C THR A 2 33.89 -4.11 24.06
N LEU A 3 33.31 -4.79 23.06
CA LEU A 3 33.11 -6.24 23.08
C LEU A 3 34.48 -6.93 23.15
N ARG A 4 34.62 -7.92 24.05
CA ARG A 4 35.85 -8.70 24.22
C ARG A 4 35.56 -10.19 24.07
N LYS A 5 36.39 -10.90 23.30
CA LYS A 5 36.28 -12.35 23.08
C LYS A 5 37.62 -13.05 23.33
N PHE A 6 37.58 -14.35 23.59
CA PHE A 6 38.78 -15.16 23.74
C PHE A 6 39.41 -15.39 22.35
N CYS A 7 40.68 -15.01 22.20
CA CYS A 7 41.43 -15.25 20.97
C CYS A 7 42.25 -16.53 21.11
N VAL A 8 42.01 -17.52 20.24
CA VAL A 8 42.76 -18.79 20.24
C VAL A 8 44.24 -18.62 19.87
N ASN A 9 44.59 -17.53 19.20
CA ASN A 9 45.97 -17.23 18.79
C ASN A 9 46.75 -16.43 19.85
N CYS A 10 46.08 -15.56 20.62
CA CYS A 10 46.71 -14.80 21.72
C CYS A 10 46.55 -15.49 23.09
N LEU A 11 45.66 -16.49 23.19
CA LEU A 11 45.32 -17.21 24.42
C LEU A 11 44.81 -16.31 25.57
N GLU A 12 44.20 -15.18 25.23
CA GLU A 12 43.66 -14.22 26.19
C GLU A 12 42.36 -13.57 25.67
N ARG A 13 41.65 -12.84 26.54
CA ARG A 13 40.48 -12.05 26.16
C ARG A 13 40.90 -10.70 25.59
N THR A 14 40.72 -10.51 24.29
CA THR A 14 41.07 -9.28 23.57
C THR A 14 39.81 -8.52 23.18
N ALA A 15 39.95 -7.21 22.94
CA ALA A 15 38.92 -6.49 22.19
C ALA A 15 38.81 -7.09 20.77
N VAL A 16 37.61 -7.01 20.20
CA VAL A 16 37.34 -7.50 18.85
C VAL A 16 36.72 -6.42 17.98
N GLU A 17 37.01 -6.51 16.68
CA GLU A 17 36.44 -5.67 15.63
C GLU A 17 35.58 -6.52 14.70
N LEU A 18 34.43 -5.98 14.28
CA LEU A 18 33.55 -6.66 13.34
C LEU A 18 34.03 -6.40 11.91
N THR A 19 34.28 -7.45 11.14
CA THR A 19 34.63 -7.40 9.72
C THR A 19 33.61 -8.16 8.87
N ILE A 20 33.60 -7.87 7.57
CA ILE A 20 32.76 -8.54 6.58
C ILE A 20 33.69 -9.26 5.59
N VAL A 21 33.49 -10.56 5.42
CA VAL A 21 34.29 -11.40 4.53
C VAL A 21 33.34 -12.09 3.53
N PRO A 22 33.62 -12.03 2.22
CA PRO A 22 32.85 -12.76 1.24
C PRO A 22 33.10 -14.27 1.40
N GLU A 23 32.02 -15.01 1.61
CA GLU A 23 32.02 -16.47 1.76
C GLU A 23 31.11 -17.14 0.75
N ARG A 24 31.28 -18.45 0.62
CA ARG A 24 30.46 -19.31 -0.22
C ARG A 24 29.78 -20.36 0.64
N ALA A 25 28.46 -20.46 0.52
CA ALA A 25 27.65 -21.52 1.12
C ALA A 25 26.99 -22.36 0.03
N GLU A 26 26.88 -23.67 0.26
CA GLU A 26 26.13 -24.57 -0.62
C GLU A 26 24.72 -24.75 -0.04
N ILE A 27 23.71 -24.26 -0.77
CA ILE A 27 22.31 -24.29 -0.36
C ILE A 27 21.50 -25.02 -1.43
N GLN A 28 20.92 -26.17 -1.07
CA GLN A 28 20.16 -27.03 -1.99
C GLN A 28 20.92 -27.35 -3.31
N GLY A 29 22.23 -27.60 -3.23
CA GLY A 29 23.08 -27.94 -4.38
C GLY A 29 23.55 -26.74 -5.20
N GLU A 30 23.37 -25.51 -4.71
CA GLU A 30 23.88 -24.30 -5.36
C GLU A 30 24.82 -23.51 -4.47
N THR A 31 25.93 -23.06 -5.06
CA THR A 31 26.88 -22.16 -4.41
C THR A 31 26.35 -20.73 -4.43
N ILE A 32 26.20 -20.16 -3.24
CA ILE A 32 25.79 -18.77 -3.02
C ILE A 32 26.94 -18.01 -2.37
N THR A 33 27.31 -16.88 -2.98
CA THR A 33 28.28 -15.96 -2.38
C THR A 33 27.55 -14.94 -1.51
N TYR A 34 27.99 -14.77 -0.27
CA TYR A 34 27.38 -13.86 0.70
C TYR A 34 28.45 -13.20 1.58
N ASN A 35 28.07 -12.11 2.23
CA ASN A 35 28.97 -11.29 3.03
C ASN A 35 28.89 -11.71 4.50
N ALA A 36 29.66 -12.72 4.91
CA ALA A 36 29.66 -13.22 6.29
C ALA A 36 30.32 -12.23 7.25
N LYS A 37 29.78 -12.12 8.46
CA LYS A 37 30.35 -11.30 9.55
C LYS A 37 31.26 -12.13 10.43
N TYR A 38 32.39 -11.53 10.79
CA TYR A 38 33.43 -12.17 11.61
C TYR A 38 33.99 -11.18 12.63
N TYR A 39 34.40 -11.68 13.80
CA TYR A 39 35.14 -10.91 14.79
C TYR A 39 36.65 -11.12 14.64
N LEU A 40 37.40 -10.05 14.40
CA LEU A 40 38.86 -10.04 14.39
C LEU A 40 39.41 -9.62 15.75
N CYS A 41 40.44 -10.30 16.22
CA CYS A 41 41.19 -9.94 17.42
C CYS A 41 41.96 -8.62 17.19
N SER A 42 41.76 -7.62 18.06
CA SER A 42 42.44 -6.32 17.95
C SER A 42 43.97 -6.37 18.17
N LYS A 43 44.52 -7.50 18.65
CA LYS A 43 45.96 -7.69 18.88
C LYS A 43 46.68 -8.39 17.73
N CYS A 44 46.07 -9.43 17.15
CA CYS A 44 46.72 -10.27 16.13
C CYS A 44 45.97 -10.32 14.80
N ASN A 45 44.85 -9.60 14.67
CA ASN A 45 44.00 -9.51 13.48
C ASN A 45 43.50 -10.86 12.94
N GLN A 46 43.46 -11.90 13.78
CA GLN A 46 42.93 -13.21 13.42
C GLN A 46 41.45 -13.34 13.80
N ILE A 47 40.72 -14.17 13.05
CA ILE A 47 39.32 -14.49 13.32
C ILE A 47 39.22 -15.22 14.67
N THR A 48 38.35 -14.70 15.55
CA THR A 48 38.03 -15.29 16.85
C THR A 48 36.82 -16.23 16.73
N PRO A 49 36.43 -17.02 17.74
CA PRO A 49 35.20 -17.82 17.67
C PRO A 49 33.93 -16.97 17.48
N ASN A 50 33.06 -17.37 16.54
CA ASN A 50 31.87 -16.59 16.09
C ASN A 50 30.56 -17.38 16.18
N ASP A 51 30.43 -18.28 17.16
CA ASP A 51 29.21 -19.12 17.30
C ASP A 51 27.93 -18.27 17.41
N ASP A 52 28.04 -17.06 17.96
CA ASP A 52 26.97 -16.05 18.05
C ASP A 52 26.64 -15.35 16.72
N LEU A 53 27.47 -15.51 15.70
CA LEU A 53 27.23 -15.01 14.34
C LEU A 53 26.81 -16.12 13.38
N THR A 54 26.88 -17.41 13.77
CA THR A 54 26.57 -18.53 12.88
C THR A 54 25.16 -18.43 12.30
N GLU A 55 24.15 -18.20 13.14
CA GLU A 55 22.75 -18.05 12.69
C GLU A 55 22.57 -16.83 11.80
N LYS A 56 23.16 -15.69 12.17
CA LYS A 56 23.12 -14.44 11.36
C LYS A 56 23.77 -14.61 10.00
N ASN A 57 24.91 -15.30 9.93
CA ASN A 57 25.60 -15.57 8.67
C ASN A 57 24.79 -16.52 7.80
N LEU A 58 24.13 -17.52 8.40
CA LEU A 58 23.23 -18.42 7.68
C LEU A 58 22.01 -17.67 7.11
N GLU A 59 21.40 -16.76 7.88
CA GLU A 59 20.32 -15.89 7.39
C GLU A 59 20.77 -15.02 6.22
N MET A 60 21.98 -14.46 6.26
CA MET A 60 22.55 -13.68 5.16
C MET A 60 22.74 -14.54 3.90
N ALA A 61 23.20 -15.77 4.05
CA ALA A 61 23.30 -16.72 2.94
C ALA A 61 21.92 -17.08 2.37
N TYR A 62 20.92 -17.37 3.21
CA TYR A 62 19.55 -17.64 2.78
C TYR A 62 18.90 -16.44 2.10
N ARG A 63 19.14 -15.22 2.56
CA ARG A 63 18.65 -14.00 1.90
C ARG A 63 19.18 -13.92 0.46
N LYS A 64 20.48 -14.13 0.26
CA LYS A 64 21.10 -14.17 -1.09
C LYS A 64 20.59 -15.31 -1.94
N TYR A 65 20.36 -16.48 -1.35
CA TYR A 65 19.73 -17.60 -2.05
C TYR A 65 18.32 -17.24 -2.53
N ARG A 66 17.49 -16.66 -1.66
CA ARG A 66 16.12 -16.23 -2.00
C ARG A 66 16.10 -15.17 -3.09
N GLU A 67 16.98 -14.16 -3.01
CA GLU A 67 17.15 -13.15 -4.07
C GLU A 67 17.45 -13.81 -5.42
N LYS A 68 18.43 -14.72 -5.47
CA LYS A 68 18.80 -15.44 -6.69
C LYS A 68 17.66 -16.30 -7.25
N LYS A 69 16.83 -16.87 -6.37
CA LYS A 69 15.73 -17.76 -6.74
C LYS A 69 14.38 -17.07 -6.90
N GLY A 70 14.29 -15.76 -6.67
CA GLY A 70 13.03 -15.03 -6.65
C GLY A 70 12.06 -15.56 -5.59
N LEU A 71 12.56 -16.08 -4.47
CA LEU A 71 11.75 -16.59 -3.37
C LEU A 71 11.39 -15.48 -2.39
N LEU A 72 10.28 -15.64 -1.67
CA LEU A 72 9.82 -14.70 -0.64
C LEU A 72 10.84 -14.58 0.50
N GLN A 73 11.06 -13.36 0.97
CA GLN A 73 11.82 -13.08 2.18
C GLN A 73 10.96 -13.28 3.43
N PRO A 74 11.56 -13.49 4.62
CA PRO A 74 10.81 -13.62 5.87
C PRO A 74 9.84 -12.47 6.13
N GLU A 75 10.26 -11.25 5.76
CA GLU A 75 9.46 -10.04 5.85
C GLU A 75 8.20 -10.10 4.97
N ASP A 76 8.25 -10.79 3.83
CA ASP A 76 7.09 -10.93 2.94
C ASP A 76 6.02 -11.86 3.55
N PHE A 77 6.43 -12.95 4.23
CA PHE A 77 5.50 -13.85 4.94
C PHE A 77 4.79 -13.11 6.07
N LEU A 78 5.57 -12.39 6.89
CA LEU A 78 5.04 -11.55 7.97
C LEU A 78 4.07 -10.52 7.43
N TYR A 79 4.47 -9.82 6.37
CA TYR A 79 3.64 -8.81 5.74
C TYR A 79 2.29 -9.39 5.26
N ILE A 80 2.31 -10.51 4.52
CA ILE A 80 1.08 -11.14 4.01
C ILE A 80 0.16 -11.53 5.17
N ARG A 81 0.71 -12.04 6.27
CA ARG A 81 -0.11 -12.47 7.40
C ARG A 81 -0.61 -11.31 8.27
N GLU A 82 0.28 -10.45 8.73
CA GLU A 82 -0.01 -9.44 9.76
C GLU A 82 -0.57 -8.15 9.16
N GLU A 83 -0.05 -7.71 8.02
CA GLU A 83 -0.42 -6.43 7.43
C GLU A 83 -1.57 -6.59 6.43
N LEU A 84 -1.45 -7.57 5.52
CA LEU A 84 -2.44 -7.77 4.47
C LEU A 84 -3.71 -8.39 5.06
N TYR A 85 -3.63 -9.60 5.62
CA TYR A 85 -4.81 -10.32 6.12
C TYR A 85 -5.13 -10.10 7.60
N GLN A 86 -4.22 -9.53 8.38
CA GLN A 86 -4.41 -9.24 9.81
C GLN A 86 -4.85 -10.47 10.62
N VAL A 87 -4.30 -11.64 10.31
CA VAL A 87 -4.63 -12.89 11.01
C VAL A 87 -3.49 -13.39 11.88
N SER A 88 -3.85 -14.13 12.93
CA SER A 88 -2.86 -14.77 13.78
C SER A 88 -2.08 -15.86 13.02
N LEU A 89 -0.88 -16.18 13.52
CA LEU A 89 -0.06 -17.29 13.04
C LEU A 89 -0.85 -18.62 12.95
N ARG A 90 -1.70 -18.90 13.95
CA ARG A 90 -2.48 -20.14 14.02
C ARG A 90 -3.57 -20.19 12.96
N VAL A 91 -4.27 -19.08 12.74
CA VAL A 91 -5.32 -18.98 11.72
C VAL A 91 -4.72 -19.12 10.32
N MET A 92 -3.63 -18.40 10.02
CA MET A 92 -2.94 -18.52 8.73
C MET A 92 -2.43 -19.93 8.48
N ALA A 93 -1.79 -20.55 9.47
CA ALA A 93 -1.30 -21.92 9.34
C ALA A 93 -2.45 -22.91 9.07
N LYS A 94 -3.60 -22.73 9.72
CA LYS A 94 -4.78 -23.56 9.50
C LYS A 94 -5.36 -23.38 8.09
N LEU A 95 -5.50 -22.15 7.61
CA LEU A 95 -5.95 -21.84 6.24
C LEU A 95 -5.05 -22.47 5.17
N LEU A 96 -3.74 -22.55 5.44
CA LEU A 96 -2.77 -23.12 4.50
C LEU A 96 -2.54 -24.62 4.66
N GLY A 97 -3.19 -25.25 5.66
CA GLY A 97 -3.01 -26.66 5.94
C GLY A 97 -1.60 -27.02 6.43
N CYS A 98 -0.91 -26.11 7.11
CA CYS A 98 0.43 -26.33 7.67
C CYS A 98 0.47 -26.13 9.19
N SER A 99 1.57 -26.56 9.84
CA SER A 99 1.71 -26.36 11.29
C SER A 99 2.09 -24.91 11.62
N PRO A 100 1.62 -24.32 12.74
CA PRO A 100 2.05 -22.98 13.16
C PRO A 100 3.57 -22.86 13.32
N ALA A 101 4.25 -23.93 13.74
CA ALA A 101 5.70 -23.97 13.83
C ALA A 101 6.37 -23.86 12.44
N THR A 102 5.79 -24.48 11.41
CA THR A 102 6.29 -24.38 10.04
C THR A 102 6.29 -22.93 9.56
N LEU A 103 5.18 -22.22 9.76
CA LEU A 103 5.06 -20.82 9.36
C LEU A 103 5.97 -19.89 10.19
N SER A 104 6.02 -20.08 11.51
CA SER A 104 6.90 -19.30 12.39
C SER A 104 8.36 -19.39 11.95
N ARG A 105 8.85 -20.57 11.54
CA ARG A 105 10.23 -20.70 11.04
C ARG A 105 10.49 -19.84 9.79
N TYR A 106 9.53 -19.75 8.87
CA TYR A 106 9.69 -18.96 7.65
C TYR A 106 9.75 -17.46 7.96
N GLU A 107 8.88 -17.01 8.86
CA GLU A 107 8.87 -15.64 9.37
C GLU A 107 10.14 -15.28 10.15
N ASN A 108 10.82 -16.27 10.72
CA ASN A 108 12.10 -16.13 11.44
C ASN A 108 13.32 -16.54 10.60
N GLY A 109 13.26 -16.49 9.27
CA GLY A 109 14.46 -16.61 8.43
C GLY A 109 14.75 -18.00 7.84
N ALA A 110 14.10 -19.07 8.31
CA ALA A 110 14.34 -20.41 7.81
C ALA A 110 13.87 -20.59 6.36
N LEU A 111 14.61 -21.36 5.57
CA LEU A 111 14.31 -21.55 4.15
C LEU A 111 12.98 -22.29 3.93
N GLN A 112 12.15 -21.73 3.07
CA GLN A 112 10.83 -22.27 2.73
C GLN A 112 10.86 -23.38 1.69
N SER A 113 9.80 -24.19 1.66
CA SER A 113 9.57 -25.12 0.55
C SER A 113 9.04 -24.35 -0.67
N LYS A 114 9.25 -24.89 -1.87
CA LYS A 114 8.70 -24.31 -3.12
C LYS A 114 7.17 -24.22 -3.09
N GLN A 115 6.51 -25.19 -2.47
CA GLN A 115 5.05 -25.22 -2.35
C GLN A 115 4.53 -24.07 -1.48
N HIS A 116 5.09 -23.89 -0.28
CA HIS A 116 4.67 -22.80 0.61
C HIS A 116 5.03 -21.43 0.04
N ASP A 117 6.17 -21.31 -0.64
CA ASP A 117 6.54 -20.08 -1.35
C ASP A 117 5.49 -19.70 -2.40
N LEU A 118 5.07 -20.66 -3.23
CA LEU A 118 4.04 -20.43 -4.25
C LEU A 118 2.69 -20.10 -3.61
N GLN A 119 2.27 -20.84 -2.58
CA GLN A 119 1.03 -20.56 -1.87
C GLN A 119 1.02 -19.12 -1.36
N PHE A 120 2.05 -18.69 -0.62
CA PHE A 120 2.12 -17.32 -0.12
C PHE A 120 2.17 -16.27 -1.24
N LYS A 121 2.87 -16.54 -2.35
CA LYS A 121 2.83 -15.64 -3.52
C LYS A 121 1.42 -15.47 -4.07
N THR A 122 0.65 -16.56 -4.20
CA THR A 122 -0.75 -16.48 -4.65
C THR A 122 -1.65 -15.75 -3.66
N LEU A 123 -1.35 -15.82 -2.35
CA LEU A 123 -2.05 -15.05 -1.33
C LEU A 123 -1.81 -13.54 -1.44
N ARG A 124 -0.92 -13.04 -2.31
CA ARG A 124 -0.90 -11.60 -2.61
C ARG A 124 -2.19 -11.13 -3.29
N ASP A 125 -2.95 -12.04 -3.89
CA ASP A 125 -4.28 -11.78 -4.42
C ASP A 125 -5.37 -12.18 -3.41
N PRO A 126 -6.12 -11.21 -2.83
CA PRO A 126 -7.22 -11.45 -1.90
C PRO A 126 -8.32 -12.39 -2.41
N ARG A 127 -8.49 -12.53 -3.73
CA ARG A 127 -9.47 -13.46 -4.34
C ARG A 127 -9.11 -14.92 -4.02
N VAL A 128 -7.81 -15.23 -3.97
CA VAL A 128 -7.31 -16.55 -3.60
C VAL A 128 -7.60 -16.83 -2.12
N MET A 129 -7.33 -15.87 -1.23
CA MET A 129 -7.62 -16.02 0.19
C MET A 129 -9.12 -16.21 0.45
N LYS A 130 -9.99 -15.49 -0.25
CA LYS A 130 -11.44 -15.70 -0.16
C LYS A 130 -11.82 -17.14 -0.48
N THR A 131 -11.27 -17.69 -1.56
CA THR A 131 -11.50 -19.09 -1.98
C THR A 131 -11.02 -20.09 -0.92
N ILE A 132 -9.88 -19.83 -0.29
CA ILE A 132 -9.32 -20.67 0.79
C ILE A 132 -10.19 -20.61 2.05
N LEU A 133 -10.69 -19.42 2.42
CA LEU A 133 -11.55 -19.26 3.59
C LEU A 133 -12.89 -19.98 3.40
N GLU A 134 -13.47 -19.90 2.20
CA GLU A 134 -14.72 -20.58 1.86
C GLU A 134 -14.59 -22.11 1.95
N SER A 135 -13.44 -22.68 1.59
CA SER A 135 -13.19 -24.12 1.68
C SER A 135 -12.83 -24.61 3.10
N SER A 136 -12.44 -23.71 4.00
CA SER A 136 -11.96 -24.02 5.36
C SER A 136 -12.88 -23.43 6.45
N ILE A 137 -14.15 -23.19 6.12
CA ILE A 137 -15.04 -22.36 6.93
C ILE A 137 -15.34 -22.93 8.33
N ASP A 138 -15.44 -24.26 8.42
CA ASP A 138 -15.74 -25.01 9.65
C ASP A 138 -14.52 -25.16 10.55
N ASP A 139 -13.34 -24.90 10.01
CA ASP A 139 -12.07 -25.08 10.68
C ASP A 139 -11.62 -23.83 11.45
N ILE A 140 -12.09 -22.65 11.06
CA ILE A 140 -11.66 -21.39 11.68
C ILE A 140 -12.67 -20.98 12.76
N PRO A 141 -12.21 -20.57 13.97
CA PRO A 141 -13.09 -20.03 14.99
C PRO A 141 -13.95 -18.89 14.47
N ASP A 142 -15.23 -18.85 14.84
CA ASP A 142 -16.21 -17.88 14.33
C ASP A 142 -15.74 -16.41 14.42
N LYS A 143 -15.07 -16.06 15.52
CA LYS A 143 -14.51 -14.71 15.72
C LYS A 143 -13.47 -14.37 14.66
N ASP A 144 -12.49 -15.25 14.45
CA ASP A 144 -11.41 -15.05 13.49
C ASP A 144 -11.94 -15.08 12.06
N ARG A 145 -12.92 -15.95 11.79
CA ARG A 145 -13.60 -16.03 10.49
C ARG A 145 -14.29 -14.71 10.15
N LYS A 146 -15.09 -14.15 11.06
CA LYS A 146 -15.78 -12.87 10.83
C LYS A 146 -14.80 -11.72 10.59
N ALA A 147 -13.76 -11.61 11.42
CA ALA A 147 -12.73 -10.58 11.25
C ALA A 147 -12.03 -10.69 9.88
N LEU A 148 -11.67 -11.92 9.45
CA LEU A 148 -11.06 -12.12 8.14
C LEU A 148 -12.05 -11.85 7.00
N GLN A 149 -13.34 -12.16 7.15
CA GLN A 149 -14.37 -11.84 6.16
C GLN A 149 -14.52 -10.32 5.97
N GLU A 150 -14.60 -9.56 7.07
CA GLU A 150 -14.64 -8.09 7.04
C GLU A 150 -13.39 -7.53 6.36
N ARG A 151 -12.21 -8.04 6.72
CA ARG A 151 -10.94 -7.65 6.09
C ARG A 151 -10.92 -7.97 4.60
N LEU A 152 -11.42 -9.13 4.18
CA LEU A 152 -11.48 -9.53 2.78
C LEU A 152 -12.44 -8.65 1.97
N ILE A 153 -13.57 -8.23 2.53
CA ILE A 153 -14.49 -7.29 1.85
C ILE A 153 -13.72 -6.01 1.51
N PHE A 154 -13.03 -5.43 2.49
CA PHE A 154 -12.20 -4.25 2.30
C PHE A 154 -11.10 -4.44 1.24
N LEU A 155 -10.34 -5.54 1.31
CA LEU A 155 -9.28 -5.83 0.34
C LEU A 155 -9.82 -6.08 -1.07
N LEU A 156 -10.99 -6.71 -1.19
CA LEU A 156 -11.62 -6.97 -2.50
C LEU A 156 -12.19 -5.69 -3.11
N ASP A 157 -12.68 -4.76 -2.30
CA ASP A 157 -13.04 -3.41 -2.78
C ASP A 157 -11.81 -2.70 -3.37
N ILE A 158 -10.67 -2.77 -2.68
CA ILE A 158 -9.39 -2.25 -3.18
C ILE A 158 -9.01 -2.91 -4.51
N VAL A 159 -9.01 -4.25 -4.58
CA VAL A 159 -8.62 -4.96 -5.82
C VAL A 159 -9.51 -4.53 -6.99
N LYS A 160 -10.82 -4.42 -6.77
CA LYS A 160 -11.76 -3.93 -7.80
C LYS A 160 -11.42 -2.51 -8.25
N SER A 161 -11.21 -1.57 -7.31
CA SER A 161 -10.79 -0.21 -7.66
C SER A 161 -9.48 -0.22 -8.44
N THR A 162 -8.50 -1.04 -8.06
CA THR A 162 -7.22 -1.12 -8.77
C THR A 162 -7.33 -1.73 -10.17
N ASP A 163 -8.14 -2.78 -10.34
CA ASP A 163 -8.38 -3.42 -11.64
C ASP A 163 -9.05 -2.41 -12.59
N ILE A 164 -9.98 -1.60 -12.08
CA ILE A 164 -10.60 -0.49 -12.81
C ILE A 164 -9.57 0.55 -13.25
N LEU A 165 -8.65 0.96 -12.36
CA LEU A 165 -7.63 1.95 -12.68
C LEU A 165 -6.63 1.47 -13.73
N LYS A 166 -6.17 0.21 -13.61
CA LYS A 166 -5.25 -0.43 -14.57
C LYS A 166 -5.85 -0.50 -15.98
N GLY A 167 -7.17 -0.64 -16.10
CA GLY A 167 -7.82 -0.83 -17.40
C GLY A 167 -7.18 -1.98 -18.19
N LEU A 168 -6.87 -1.74 -19.48
CA LEU A 168 -6.20 -2.71 -20.37
C LEU A 168 -4.67 -2.66 -20.30
N GLU A 169 -4.08 -1.66 -19.65
CA GLU A 169 -2.64 -1.38 -19.72
C GLU A 169 -1.79 -2.21 -18.73
N ASN A 170 -2.42 -3.12 -17.98
CA ASN A 170 -1.84 -4.08 -17.02
C ASN A 170 -1.02 -3.49 -15.85
N ASP A 171 -0.47 -2.28 -15.95
CA ASP A 171 0.39 -1.66 -14.94
C ASP A 171 -0.03 -0.23 -14.55
N LEU A 172 -0.04 0.04 -13.24
CA LEU A 172 -0.36 1.34 -12.65
C LEU A 172 0.90 2.01 -12.09
N HIS A 173 1.54 2.92 -12.83
CA HIS A 173 2.79 3.55 -12.35
C HIS A 173 2.54 4.47 -11.14
N LEU A 174 3.01 4.04 -9.95
CA LEU A 174 2.97 4.85 -8.73
C LEU A 174 4.09 5.90 -8.72
N LEU A 175 3.82 7.05 -8.11
CA LEU A 175 4.83 8.10 -7.91
C LEU A 175 5.87 7.69 -6.85
N ASP A 176 7.09 8.20 -7.01
CA ASP A 176 8.12 8.26 -5.98
C ASP A 176 8.22 9.70 -5.48
N ILE A 177 7.66 9.96 -4.30
CA ILE A 177 7.58 11.32 -3.74
C ILE A 177 8.57 11.45 -2.59
N SER A 178 9.51 12.37 -2.75
CA SER A 178 10.38 12.85 -1.68
C SER A 178 9.94 14.25 -1.27
N LEU A 179 9.55 14.42 -0.01
CA LEU A 179 9.20 15.72 0.54
C LEU A 179 10.49 16.53 0.80
N GLU A 180 10.77 17.50 -0.05
CA GLU A 180 11.94 18.39 0.12
C GLU A 180 11.65 19.55 1.08
N ASN A 181 10.38 19.97 1.16
CA ASN A 181 9.91 21.11 1.94
C ASN A 181 8.91 20.69 3.04
N VAL A 182 8.67 21.60 4.00
CA VAL A 182 7.59 21.43 4.98
C VAL A 182 6.26 21.42 4.23
N TRP A 183 5.45 20.40 4.49
CA TRP A 183 4.13 20.28 3.87
C TRP A 183 3.16 21.31 4.44
N GLU A 184 2.56 22.10 3.56
CA GLU A 184 1.47 23.01 3.88
C GLU A 184 0.20 22.52 3.17
N GLU A 185 -0.93 22.51 3.89
CA GLU A 185 -2.22 22.17 3.29
C GLU A 185 -2.60 23.20 2.22
N ALA A 186 -3.02 22.72 1.05
CA ALA A 186 -3.52 23.54 -0.03
C ALA A 186 -4.91 24.11 0.31
N SER A 187 -5.28 25.21 -0.35
CA SER A 187 -6.66 25.70 -0.32
C SER A 187 -7.56 24.83 -1.21
N ILE A 188 -8.85 24.72 -0.88
CA ILE A 188 -9.79 24.00 -1.76
C ILE A 188 -9.90 24.70 -3.10
N GLU A 189 -9.77 26.03 -3.10
CA GLU A 189 -9.87 26.89 -4.28
C GLU A 189 -8.74 26.64 -5.28
N ASP A 190 -7.52 26.42 -4.82
CA ASP A 190 -6.40 26.10 -5.70
C ASP A 190 -6.56 24.69 -6.30
N VAL A 191 -6.99 23.71 -5.49
CA VAL A 191 -7.15 22.31 -5.94
C VAL A 191 -8.36 22.14 -6.87
N GLU A 192 -9.50 22.78 -6.56
CA GLU A 192 -10.67 22.73 -7.44
C GLU A 192 -10.36 23.39 -8.79
N MET A 193 -9.62 24.51 -8.78
CA MET A 193 -9.29 25.27 -9.98
C MET A 193 -8.32 24.47 -10.86
N PHE A 194 -7.37 23.75 -10.26
CA PHE A 194 -6.52 22.81 -10.99
C PHE A 194 -7.37 21.84 -11.83
N PHE A 195 -8.35 21.17 -11.22
CA PHE A 195 -9.16 20.19 -11.93
C PHE A 195 -10.07 20.81 -12.99
N ILE A 196 -10.65 21.99 -12.71
CA ILE A 196 -11.47 22.72 -13.68
C ILE A 196 -10.61 23.12 -14.90
N ILE A 197 -9.44 23.71 -14.69
CA ILE A 197 -8.52 24.09 -15.78
C ILE A 197 -8.12 22.85 -16.59
N LYS A 198 -7.71 21.77 -15.93
CA LYS A 198 -7.37 20.50 -16.60
C LYS A 198 -8.52 19.93 -17.43
N GLY A 199 -9.76 20.06 -16.97
CA GLY A 199 -10.94 19.66 -17.74
C GLY A 199 -11.20 20.53 -18.96
N GLN A 200 -10.89 21.82 -18.89
CA GLN A 200 -11.04 22.75 -20.00
C GLN A 200 -9.97 22.56 -21.09
N GLU A 201 -8.85 21.91 -20.76
CA GLU A 201 -7.81 21.51 -21.73
C GLU A 201 -8.22 20.30 -22.58
N LEU A 202 -9.32 19.61 -22.26
CA LEU A 202 -9.81 18.48 -23.05
C LEU A 202 -10.42 18.95 -24.38
N ASP A 203 -10.15 18.20 -25.44
CA ASP A 203 -10.70 18.41 -26.76
C ASP A 203 -12.24 18.27 -26.74
N ASP A 204 -12.92 18.89 -27.71
CA ASP A 204 -14.38 18.88 -27.79
C ASP A 204 -14.97 17.47 -28.00
N GLU A 205 -14.19 16.52 -28.52
CA GLU A 205 -14.58 15.11 -28.65
C GLU A 205 -14.70 14.39 -27.29
N ASP A 206 -14.05 14.93 -26.26
CA ASP A 206 -14.06 14.42 -24.88
C ASP A 206 -14.94 15.29 -23.94
N ASP A 207 -15.93 16.01 -24.48
CA ASP A 207 -16.80 16.90 -23.69
C ASP A 207 -17.50 16.15 -22.53
N ASP A 208 -17.82 14.87 -22.74
CA ASP A 208 -18.41 14.05 -21.71
C ASP A 208 -17.48 13.78 -20.52
N LEU A 209 -16.16 13.88 -20.73
CA LEU A 209 -15.12 13.74 -19.71
C LEU A 209 -14.74 15.06 -19.04
N ARG A 210 -15.24 16.21 -19.51
CA ARG A 210 -15.02 17.49 -18.83
C ARG A 210 -15.60 17.49 -17.42
N VAL A 211 -15.12 18.42 -16.59
CA VAL A 211 -15.45 18.46 -15.16
C VAL A 211 -16.86 19.02 -14.95
N SER A 212 -17.77 18.19 -14.44
CA SER A 212 -19.05 18.61 -13.85
C SER A 212 -18.94 18.75 -12.33
N PRO A 213 -19.90 19.38 -11.62
CA PRO A 213 -19.87 19.45 -10.16
C PRO A 213 -19.75 18.07 -9.48
N LEU A 214 -20.43 17.06 -10.01
CA LEU A 214 -20.33 15.68 -9.50
C LEU A 214 -18.92 15.12 -9.69
N LYS A 215 -18.32 15.29 -10.88
CA LYS A 215 -16.96 14.83 -11.17
C LYS A 215 -15.94 15.54 -10.30
N LEU A 216 -16.08 16.85 -10.12
CA LEU A 216 -15.19 17.67 -9.28
C LEU A 216 -15.15 17.13 -7.85
N GLN A 217 -16.30 16.85 -7.24
CA GLN A 217 -16.35 16.26 -5.89
C GLN A 217 -15.57 14.95 -5.78
N LYS A 218 -15.65 14.10 -6.82
CA LYS A 218 -14.94 12.82 -6.86
C LYS A 218 -13.44 13.00 -7.05
N LEU A 219 -13.03 13.89 -7.96
CA LEU A 219 -11.61 14.22 -8.16
C LEU A 219 -10.98 14.82 -6.90
N MET A 220 -11.70 15.70 -6.20
CA MET A 220 -11.28 16.24 -4.90
C MET A 220 -11.07 15.11 -3.88
N TYR A 221 -12.03 14.19 -3.75
CA TYR A 221 -11.93 13.04 -2.84
C TYR A 221 -10.70 12.16 -3.14
N TYR A 222 -10.49 11.79 -4.40
CA TYR A 222 -9.30 11.02 -4.79
C TYR A 222 -7.99 11.80 -4.56
N ALA A 223 -7.98 13.12 -4.79
CA ALA A 223 -6.83 13.96 -4.51
C ALA A 223 -6.45 13.96 -3.03
N GLN A 224 -7.42 14.05 -2.12
CA GLN A 224 -7.18 13.97 -0.68
C GLN A 224 -6.58 12.61 -0.30
N GLY A 225 -7.23 11.52 -0.73
CA GLY A 225 -6.84 10.16 -0.37
C GLY A 225 -5.46 9.77 -0.90
N TRP A 226 -5.19 10.04 -2.18
CA TRP A 226 -3.90 9.72 -2.79
C TRP A 226 -2.76 10.57 -2.23
N THR A 227 -3.02 11.84 -1.95
CA THR A 227 -2.02 12.69 -1.29
C THR A 227 -1.58 12.05 0.02
N PHE A 228 -2.52 11.66 0.87
CA PHE A 228 -2.19 11.00 2.13
C PHE A 228 -1.46 9.68 1.94
N ALA A 229 -1.85 8.86 0.95
CA ALA A 229 -1.16 7.61 0.68
C ALA A 229 0.29 7.78 0.25
N TYR A 230 0.62 8.88 -0.47
CA TYR A 230 1.99 9.18 -0.89
C TYR A 230 2.82 9.85 0.21
N THR A 231 2.23 10.74 1.01
CA THR A 231 2.98 11.65 1.88
C THR A 231 2.75 11.41 3.37
N GLY A 232 1.67 10.72 3.75
CA GLY A 232 1.17 10.62 5.12
C GLY A 232 0.55 11.92 5.65
N LEU A 233 0.26 12.89 4.77
CA LEU A 233 -0.23 14.23 5.11
C LEU A 233 -1.47 14.56 4.27
N ASN A 234 -2.38 15.34 4.85
CA ASN A 234 -3.63 15.74 4.20
C ASN A 234 -3.38 16.82 3.13
N LEU A 235 -4.10 16.75 2.00
CA LEU A 235 -3.99 17.77 0.95
C LEU A 235 -4.63 19.09 1.40
N TYR A 236 -5.82 19.01 2.00
CA TYR A 236 -6.54 20.13 2.59
C TYR A 236 -7.27 19.71 3.87
N LYS A 237 -7.72 20.71 4.65
CA LYS A 237 -8.39 20.52 5.94
C LYS A 237 -9.86 20.12 5.85
N ASP A 238 -10.52 20.33 4.73
CA ASP A 238 -11.96 20.18 4.59
C ASP A 238 -12.43 18.72 4.70
N ASP A 239 -13.64 18.55 5.19
CA ASP A 239 -14.24 17.25 5.44
C ASP A 239 -15.23 16.84 4.34
N PHE A 240 -15.26 15.55 4.05
CA PHE A 240 -16.24 14.95 3.14
C PHE A 240 -17.46 14.44 3.91
N GLN A 241 -18.65 14.64 3.36
CA GLN A 241 -19.89 14.03 3.81
C GLN A 241 -20.33 12.88 2.90
N ALA A 242 -20.93 11.84 3.46
CA ALA A 242 -21.33 10.63 2.74
C ALA A 242 -22.70 10.77 2.02
N TRP A 243 -22.82 11.73 1.12
CA TRP A 243 -24.06 12.02 0.39
C TRP A 243 -24.51 10.86 -0.50
N VAL A 244 -25.75 10.94 -1.02
CA VAL A 244 -26.35 9.91 -1.89
C VAL A 244 -25.50 9.60 -3.13
N HIS A 245 -24.82 10.61 -3.68
CA HIS A 245 -24.00 10.51 -4.88
C HIS A 245 -22.50 10.48 -4.55
N GLY A 246 -22.13 9.81 -3.47
CA GLY A 246 -20.74 9.68 -3.04
C GLY A 246 -20.25 10.77 -2.07
N PRO A 247 -18.94 10.82 -1.80
CA PRO A 247 -18.33 11.83 -0.92
C PRO A 247 -18.48 13.24 -1.51
N VAL A 248 -18.83 14.20 -0.65
CA VAL A 248 -19.08 15.61 -1.00
C VAL A 248 -18.49 16.57 0.04
N ILE A 249 -17.74 17.57 -0.41
CA ILE A 249 -17.44 18.78 0.37
C ILE A 249 -18.63 19.75 0.20
N PRO A 250 -19.38 20.08 1.27
CA PRO A 250 -20.62 20.85 1.16
C PRO A 250 -20.44 22.25 0.57
N ASP A 251 -19.38 22.97 0.97
CA ASP A 251 -19.12 24.34 0.52
C ASP A 251 -18.79 24.38 -0.98
N LEU A 252 -18.01 23.41 -1.44
CA LEU A 252 -17.72 23.20 -2.86
C LEU A 252 -18.99 22.86 -3.65
N TYR A 253 -19.88 22.03 -3.11
CA TYR A 253 -21.16 21.73 -3.76
C TYR A 253 -22.02 23.00 -3.86
N ALA A 254 -22.11 23.77 -2.78
CA ALA A 254 -22.90 25.00 -2.75
C ALA A 254 -22.42 26.01 -3.80
N LYS A 255 -21.12 26.07 -4.06
CA LYS A 255 -20.51 26.92 -5.08
C LYS A 255 -20.93 26.56 -6.52
N TYR A 256 -20.99 25.27 -6.85
CA TYR A 256 -21.20 24.82 -8.23
C TYR A 256 -22.57 24.16 -8.50
N LYS A 257 -23.47 24.08 -7.51
CA LYS A 257 -24.79 23.39 -7.65
C LYS A 257 -25.66 23.91 -8.81
N GLU A 258 -25.55 25.19 -9.19
CA GLU A 258 -26.35 25.81 -10.27
C GLU A 258 -25.98 25.27 -11.66
N TYR A 259 -24.80 24.65 -11.81
CA TYR A 259 -24.44 23.91 -13.02
C TYR A 259 -25.26 22.62 -13.15
N GLY A 260 -25.71 22.03 -12.04
CA GLY A 260 -26.41 20.75 -12.03
C GLY A 260 -25.52 19.63 -12.59
N SER A 261 -25.97 18.97 -13.65
CA SER A 261 -25.20 17.95 -14.37
C SER A 261 -24.33 18.52 -15.50
N ARG A 262 -24.41 19.83 -15.76
CA ARG A 262 -23.63 20.49 -16.81
C ARG A 262 -22.15 20.56 -16.42
N ARG A 263 -21.31 20.77 -17.43
CA ARG A 263 -19.86 20.99 -17.26
C ARG A 263 -19.61 22.38 -16.67
N ILE A 264 -18.55 22.51 -15.89
CA ILE A 264 -18.07 23.80 -15.36
C ILE A 264 -17.18 24.41 -16.44
N ASP A 265 -17.81 25.15 -17.35
CA ASP A 265 -17.23 25.74 -18.55
C ASP A 265 -16.89 27.24 -18.39
N GLU A 266 -17.13 27.80 -17.20
CA GLU A 266 -16.76 29.18 -16.89
C GLU A 266 -15.24 29.38 -16.99
N ASN A 267 -14.85 30.36 -17.78
CA ASN A 267 -13.45 30.75 -17.91
C ASN A 267 -13.10 31.73 -16.79
N PHE A 268 -12.38 31.23 -15.79
CA PHE A 268 -11.91 32.03 -14.65
C PHE A 268 -10.68 32.89 -14.96
N GLY A 269 -10.10 32.79 -16.16
CA GLY A 269 -8.90 33.52 -16.56
C GLY A 269 -7.63 33.11 -15.80
N MET A 270 -7.66 31.97 -15.12
CA MET A 270 -6.55 31.44 -14.33
C MET A 270 -5.76 30.40 -15.12
N LYS A 271 -4.49 30.24 -14.76
CA LYS A 271 -3.62 29.16 -15.28
C LYS A 271 -3.07 28.33 -14.12
N ILE A 272 -2.67 27.09 -14.39
CA ILE A 272 -2.14 26.19 -13.35
C ILE A 272 -0.93 26.83 -12.65
N GLU A 273 -0.08 27.55 -13.37
CA GLU A 273 1.10 28.21 -12.80
C GLU A 273 0.77 29.38 -11.86
N SER A 274 -0.47 29.85 -11.86
CA SER A 274 -0.95 30.90 -10.95
C SER A 274 -1.51 30.36 -9.64
N LEU A 275 -1.71 29.05 -9.53
CA LEU A 275 -2.23 28.39 -8.34
C LEU A 275 -1.14 28.28 -7.27
N LYS A 276 -1.53 28.40 -5.99
CA LYS A 276 -0.60 28.30 -4.85
C LYS A 276 -0.40 26.85 -4.44
N LEU A 277 0.07 26.03 -5.37
CA LEU A 277 0.33 24.61 -5.18
C LEU A 277 1.84 24.34 -5.22
N THR A 278 2.33 23.50 -4.32
CA THR A 278 3.74 23.06 -4.35
C THR A 278 3.99 22.11 -5.52
N PHE A 279 5.26 21.89 -5.82
CA PHE A 279 5.65 20.93 -6.86
C PHE A 279 5.12 19.52 -6.57
N GLU A 280 5.25 19.05 -5.33
CA GLU A 280 4.79 17.73 -4.89
C GLU A 280 3.26 17.61 -4.97
N GLN A 281 2.53 18.66 -4.56
CA GLN A 281 1.07 18.71 -4.70
C GLN A 281 0.66 18.62 -6.17
N LEU A 282 1.30 19.39 -7.06
CA LEU A 282 1.03 19.34 -8.50
C LEU A 282 1.32 17.96 -9.09
N GLN A 283 2.42 17.30 -8.70
CA GLN A 283 2.73 15.94 -9.16
C GLN A 283 1.60 14.95 -8.81
N ILE A 284 1.11 15.00 -7.57
CA ILE A 284 0.02 14.13 -7.12
C ILE A 284 -1.27 14.45 -7.88
N LEU A 285 -1.61 15.73 -8.02
CA LEU A 285 -2.83 16.16 -8.70
C LEU A 285 -2.82 15.79 -10.19
N HIS A 286 -1.69 15.93 -10.88
CA HIS A 286 -1.52 15.45 -12.25
C HIS A 286 -1.66 13.93 -12.34
N TRP A 287 -1.10 13.20 -11.38
CA TRP A 287 -1.26 11.75 -11.36
C TRP A 287 -2.72 11.35 -11.16
N VAL A 288 -3.42 11.95 -10.20
CA VAL A 288 -4.85 11.74 -9.97
C VAL A 288 -5.65 12.10 -11.22
N TRP A 289 -5.36 13.24 -11.86
CA TRP A 289 -5.98 13.58 -13.13
C TRP A 289 -5.80 12.47 -14.17
N ASN A 290 -4.57 12.01 -14.40
CA ASN A 290 -4.27 10.99 -15.40
C ASN A 290 -4.99 9.66 -15.12
N GLN A 291 -5.17 9.30 -13.84
CA GLN A 291 -5.84 8.05 -13.47
C GLN A 291 -7.37 8.13 -13.55
N TYR A 292 -7.96 9.25 -13.16
CA TYR A 292 -9.41 9.36 -12.96
C TYR A 292 -10.15 10.18 -14.02
N SER A 293 -9.47 11.06 -14.76
CA SER A 293 -10.11 11.94 -15.76
C SER A 293 -10.73 11.18 -16.93
N LYS A 294 -10.21 10.01 -17.27
CA LYS A 294 -10.75 9.10 -18.31
C LYS A 294 -12.14 8.53 -18.01
N PHE A 295 -12.65 8.71 -16.79
CA PHE A 295 -13.96 8.20 -16.39
C PHE A 295 -15.01 9.31 -16.32
N GLU A 296 -16.23 9.01 -16.73
CA GLU A 296 -17.39 9.89 -16.55
C GLU A 296 -17.72 10.09 -15.06
N ALA A 297 -18.42 11.19 -14.75
CA ALA A 297 -18.85 11.52 -13.39
C ALA A 297 -19.63 10.38 -12.72
N LYS A 298 -20.51 9.71 -13.49
CA LYS A 298 -21.33 8.61 -12.99
C LYS A 298 -20.52 7.36 -12.66
N PHE A 299 -19.51 7.06 -13.47
CA PHE A 299 -18.60 5.96 -13.19
C PHE A 299 -17.79 6.22 -11.91
N LEU A 300 -17.31 7.45 -11.70
CA LEU A 300 -16.60 7.81 -10.47
C LEU A 300 -17.51 7.76 -9.23
N GLU A 301 -18.79 8.12 -9.37
CA GLU A 301 -19.79 7.92 -8.32
C GLU A 301 -19.92 6.43 -7.96
N ASP A 302 -20.14 5.58 -8.96
CA ASP A 302 -20.28 4.14 -8.76
C ASP A 302 -19.00 3.54 -8.15
N LEU A 303 -17.82 4.04 -8.55
CA LEU A 303 -16.54 3.69 -7.95
C LEU A 303 -16.53 4.03 -6.46
N THR A 304 -16.84 5.27 -6.07
CA THR A 304 -16.89 5.64 -4.64
C THR A 304 -17.94 4.87 -3.84
N HIS A 305 -19.04 4.42 -4.46
CA HIS A 305 -20.04 3.57 -3.79
C HIS A 305 -19.51 2.16 -3.49
N MET A 306 -18.53 1.70 -4.27
CA MET A 306 -17.80 0.46 -4.02
C MET A 306 -16.69 0.64 -2.99
N GLU A 307 -16.41 1.82 -2.48
CA GLU A 307 -15.29 2.05 -1.57
C GLU A 307 -15.75 2.13 -0.11
N SER A 308 -14.97 1.49 0.76
CA SER A 308 -15.31 1.35 2.17
C SER A 308 -15.50 2.67 2.94
N PRO A 309 -14.77 3.79 2.68
CA PRO A 309 -14.96 5.02 3.45
C PRO A 309 -16.40 5.57 3.34
N TRP A 310 -16.92 5.67 2.12
CA TRP A 310 -18.28 6.12 1.88
C TRP A 310 -19.31 5.10 2.36
N ARG A 311 -19.11 3.81 2.04
CA ARG A 311 -20.05 2.75 2.35
C ARG A 311 -20.22 2.54 3.86
N ASN A 312 -19.10 2.46 4.59
CA ASN A 312 -19.10 2.24 6.04
C ASN A 312 -19.71 3.44 6.77
N THR A 313 -19.44 4.67 6.31
CA THR A 313 -20.06 5.86 6.88
C THR A 313 -21.59 5.80 6.76
N ARG A 314 -22.13 5.29 5.65
CA ARG A 314 -23.58 5.18 5.46
C ARG A 314 -24.21 3.98 6.16
N GLY A 315 -23.43 2.95 6.49
CA GLY A 315 -23.93 1.73 7.14
C GLY A 315 -25.07 1.10 6.36
N ASP A 316 -26.19 0.83 7.05
CA ASP A 316 -27.37 0.17 6.48
C ASP A 316 -28.36 1.12 5.79
N LEU A 317 -27.99 2.39 5.57
CA LEU A 317 -28.88 3.35 4.91
C LEU A 317 -29.19 2.92 3.46
N PRO A 318 -30.47 2.97 3.03
CA PRO A 318 -30.84 2.78 1.63
C PRO A 318 -30.06 3.71 0.69
N ASN A 319 -29.76 3.22 -0.52
CA ASN A 319 -28.96 3.95 -1.50
C ASN A 319 -29.55 5.33 -1.87
N ASN A 320 -30.87 5.47 -1.84
CA ASN A 320 -31.58 6.72 -2.18
C ASN A 320 -31.80 7.66 -0.98
N GLN A 321 -31.41 7.26 0.23
CA GLN A 321 -31.61 8.07 1.43
C GLN A 321 -30.48 9.09 1.60
N GLY A 322 -30.85 10.36 1.81
CA GLY A 322 -29.93 11.43 2.16
C GLY A 322 -29.08 11.09 3.39
N CYS A 323 -27.79 11.39 3.34
CA CYS A 323 -26.88 11.29 4.47
C CYS A 323 -25.89 12.45 4.40
N ASN A 324 -25.68 13.14 5.51
CA ASN A 324 -24.75 14.26 5.64
C ASN A 324 -23.70 13.99 6.73
N TRP A 325 -23.56 12.73 7.15
CA TRP A 325 -22.55 12.35 8.12
C TRP A 325 -21.16 12.52 7.52
N ILE A 326 -20.24 13.01 8.35
CA ILE A 326 -18.85 13.21 7.98
C ILE A 326 -18.19 11.84 7.83
N ILE A 327 -17.57 11.61 6.67
CA ILE A 327 -16.65 10.50 6.47
C ILE A 327 -15.39 10.84 7.25
N ARG A 328 -15.02 10.02 8.22
CA ARG A 328 -13.85 10.27 9.04
C ARG A 328 -12.60 10.27 8.15
N LYS A 329 -11.71 11.23 8.36
CA LYS A 329 -10.46 11.30 7.60
C LYS A 329 -9.65 10.02 7.73
N GLU A 330 -9.57 9.48 8.94
CA GLU A 330 -8.86 8.22 9.20
C GLU A 330 -9.35 7.05 8.32
N ASP A 331 -10.66 6.99 8.02
CA ASP A 331 -11.22 5.93 7.16
C ASP A 331 -10.78 6.11 5.69
N ILE A 332 -10.71 7.36 5.21
CA ILE A 332 -10.17 7.70 3.89
C ILE A 332 -8.67 7.34 3.85
N GLU A 333 -7.92 7.83 4.84
CA GLU A 333 -6.48 7.62 4.99
C GLU A 333 -6.11 6.12 4.99
N GLU A 334 -6.78 5.30 5.81
CA GLU A 334 -6.55 3.86 5.89
C GLU A 334 -6.85 3.16 4.56
N PHE A 335 -7.94 3.54 3.89
CA PHE A 335 -8.33 2.97 2.60
C PHE A 335 -7.27 3.23 1.51
N PHE A 336 -6.84 4.49 1.34
CA PHE A 336 -5.86 4.83 0.32
C PHE A 336 -4.44 4.34 0.65
N ILE A 337 -4.03 4.33 1.92
CA ILE A 337 -2.77 3.66 2.34
C ILE A 337 -2.81 2.17 1.96
N SER A 338 -3.92 1.50 2.29
CA SER A 338 -4.08 0.08 1.99
C SER A 338 -4.10 -0.19 0.49
N MET A 339 -4.74 0.69 -0.29
CA MET A 339 -4.74 0.63 -1.75
C MET A 339 -3.32 0.77 -2.32
N TYR A 340 -2.57 1.80 -1.90
CA TYR A 340 -1.19 2.02 -2.30
C TYR A 340 -0.27 0.84 -1.98
N LYS A 341 -0.36 0.33 -0.75
CA LYS A 341 0.39 -0.87 -0.31
C LYS A 341 0.01 -2.07 -1.19
N THR A 342 -1.27 -2.31 -1.43
CA THR A 342 -1.77 -3.42 -2.24
C THR A 342 -1.25 -3.35 -3.68
N ILE A 343 -1.31 -2.18 -4.31
CA ILE A 343 -0.75 -1.97 -5.66
C ILE A 343 0.74 -2.30 -5.69
N LYS A 344 1.51 -1.78 -4.72
CA LYS A 344 2.95 -2.09 -4.61
C LYS A 344 3.24 -3.57 -4.47
N LEU A 345 2.41 -4.32 -3.75
CA LEU A 345 2.58 -5.78 -3.62
C LEU A 345 2.27 -6.51 -4.92
N LEU A 346 1.16 -6.15 -5.56
CA LEU A 346 0.70 -6.81 -6.78
C LEU A 346 1.67 -6.55 -7.94
N GLN A 347 2.40 -5.44 -7.94
CA GLN A 347 3.46 -5.13 -8.90
C GLN A 347 4.79 -5.83 -8.61
N LYS A 348 5.03 -6.27 -7.38
CA LYS A 348 6.21 -7.07 -6.99
C LYS A 348 6.02 -8.57 -7.27
N ALA A 349 4.91 -8.97 -7.90
CA ALA A 349 4.52 -10.36 -8.14
C ALA A 349 5.13 -10.95 -9.41
#